data_AF-A0A2J6X9M8-F1
#
_entry.id   AF-A0A2J6X9M8-F1
#
_cell.length_a   1.000
_cell.length_b   1.000
_cell.length_c   1.000
_cell.angle_alpha   90.00
_cell.angle_beta   90.00
_cell.angle_gamma   90.00
#
_symmetry.space_group_name_H-M   'P 1'
#
loop_
_entity.id
_entity.type
_entity.pdbx_description
1 polymer ?
#
loop_
_entity_poly.entity_id
_entity_poly.type
_entity_poly.pdbx_seq_one_letter_code
_entity_poly.pdbx_strand_id
1 'polypeptide(L)'
;MGKGYWIKDQNIIDITYSTHLQEILNHPAEFGFTKKELEQIYFKHKEPFGLEQYAREEIIKISTQRGWIRVREYTTLYWSIQIYGLDTHKSTIRNFVVWAIHNGFMLDDDLLELDDLKSTKESMPAREFLNNANVDQKDITFYKSFRSYVKNKRKL
;
A
#
# COMPACT_ATOMS: atom_id res chain seq x y z
N MET A 1 -15.63 -4.44 -2.78
CA MET A 1 -14.78 -3.38 -2.18
C MET A 1 -13.34 -3.80 -2.47
N GLY A 2 -12.50 -2.90 -3.00
CA GLY A 2 -11.10 -3.25 -3.25
C GLY A 2 -10.31 -3.41 -1.95
N LYS A 3 -9.26 -4.23 -1.97
CA LYS A 3 -8.37 -4.44 -0.82
C LYS A 3 -7.61 -3.18 -0.43
N GLY A 4 -7.29 -3.07 0.86
CA GLY A 4 -6.50 -1.96 1.39
C GLY A 4 -5.47 -2.47 2.38
N TYR A 5 -4.26 -1.88 2.32
CA TYR A 5 -3.18 -2.21 3.23
C TYR A 5 -2.43 -0.95 3.69
N TRP A 6 -1.92 -1.00 4.92
CA TRP A 6 -0.78 -0.21 5.34
C TRP A 6 0.45 -1.12 5.40
N ILE A 7 1.56 -0.69 4.83
CA ILE A 7 2.82 -1.45 4.91
C ILE A 7 3.95 -0.57 5.45
N LYS A 8 4.80 -1.14 6.28
CA LYS A 8 6.03 -0.50 6.78
C LYS A 8 7.04 -1.59 7.14
N ASP A 9 8.22 -1.54 6.54
CA ASP A 9 9.26 -2.55 6.66
C ASP A 9 8.75 -3.97 6.31
N GLN A 10 8.54 -4.84 7.31
CA GLN A 10 7.99 -6.19 7.15
C GLN A 10 6.52 -6.30 7.62
N ASN A 11 5.96 -5.23 8.18
CA ASN A 11 4.61 -5.21 8.69
C ASN A 11 3.62 -4.89 7.56
N ILE A 12 2.58 -5.72 7.45
CA ILE A 12 1.45 -5.54 6.54
C ILE A 12 0.18 -5.56 7.39
N ILE A 13 -0.53 -4.44 7.44
CA ILE A 13 -1.83 -4.33 8.12
C ILE A 13 -2.91 -4.39 7.04
N ASP A 14 -3.71 -5.46 7.07
CA ASP A 14 -4.88 -5.61 6.19
C ASP A 14 -6.07 -4.83 6.74
N ILE A 15 -6.52 -3.86 5.97
CA ILE A 15 -7.67 -3.00 6.31
C ILE A 15 -8.83 -3.20 5.34
N THR A 16 -8.92 -4.35 4.68
CA THR A 16 -9.96 -4.64 3.66
C THR A 16 -11.38 -4.42 4.18
N TYR A 17 -11.61 -4.56 5.48
CA TYR A 17 -12.90 -4.35 6.15
C TYR A 17 -12.98 -3.06 6.97
N SER A 18 -12.03 -2.13 6.78
CA SER A 18 -11.92 -0.83 7.47
C SER A 18 -11.54 0.27 6.47
N THR A 19 -11.18 1.47 6.95
CA THR A 19 -10.58 2.53 6.13
C THR A 19 -9.16 2.83 6.60
N HIS A 20 -8.31 3.33 5.69
CA HIS A 20 -6.93 3.71 6.02
C HIS A 20 -6.88 4.71 7.18
N LEU A 21 -7.86 5.62 7.24
CA LEU A 21 -7.96 6.61 8.30
C LEU A 21 -8.44 5.97 9.61
N GLN A 22 -9.51 5.16 9.56
CA GLN A 22 -10.05 4.53 10.77
C GLN A 22 -8.99 3.69 11.48
N GLU A 23 -8.13 3.00 10.73
CA GLU A 23 -7.01 2.25 11.30
C GLU A 23 -6.06 3.15 12.11
N ILE A 24 -5.71 4.31 11.58
CA ILE A 24 -4.85 5.30 12.27
C ILE A 24 -5.55 5.85 13.52
N LEU A 25 -6.86 6.12 13.45
CA LEU A 25 -7.62 6.66 14.59
C LEU A 25 -7.75 5.63 15.72
N ASN A 26 -7.88 4.35 15.38
CA ASN A 26 -7.97 3.26 16.34
C ASN A 26 -6.61 2.92 16.96
N HIS A 27 -5.53 3.00 16.18
CA HIS A 27 -4.18 2.59 16.56
C HIS A 27 -3.13 3.72 16.39
N PRO A 28 -3.35 4.93 16.95
CA PRO A 28 -2.55 6.12 16.60
C PRO A 28 -1.06 5.97 16.91
N ALA A 29 -0.72 5.27 17.99
CA ALA A 29 0.67 5.06 18.41
C ALA A 29 1.49 4.26 17.39
N GLU A 30 0.88 3.30 16.69
CA GLU A 30 1.55 2.51 15.64
C GLU A 30 1.97 3.38 14.46
N PHE A 31 1.16 4.40 14.17
CA PHE A 31 1.42 5.40 13.13
C PHE A 31 2.23 6.60 13.63
N GLY A 32 2.73 6.55 14.88
CA GLY A 32 3.53 7.60 15.50
C GLY A 32 2.74 8.85 15.88
N PHE A 33 1.41 8.76 15.96
CA PHE A 33 0.56 9.85 16.42
C PHE A 33 0.25 9.74 17.91
N THR A 34 0.02 10.90 18.52
CA THR A 34 -0.75 10.98 19.76
C THR A 34 -2.21 11.33 19.44
N LYS A 35 -3.15 10.96 20.33
CA LYS A 35 -4.55 11.38 20.20
C LYS A 35 -4.69 12.90 20.08
N LYS A 36 -3.93 13.64 20.89
CA LYS A 36 -3.91 15.10 20.88
C LYS A 36 -3.44 15.67 19.53
N GLU A 37 -2.43 15.05 18.92
CA GLU A 37 -1.96 15.45 17.59
C GLU A 37 -3.07 15.27 16.54
N LEU A 38 -3.78 14.14 16.55
CA LEU A 38 -4.91 13.92 15.64
C LEU A 38 -6.03 14.94 15.87
N GLU A 39 -6.42 15.19 17.13
CA GLU A 39 -7.42 16.19 17.48
C GLU A 39 -7.03 17.60 16.99
N GLN A 40 -5.74 17.95 17.09
CA GLN A 40 -5.23 19.22 16.59
C GLN A 40 -5.32 19.34 15.06
N ILE A 41 -5.08 18.25 14.32
CA ILE A 41 -5.24 18.23 12.86
C ILE A 41 -6.71 18.46 12.48
N TYR A 42 -7.65 17.75 13.13
CA TYR A 42 -9.08 17.97 12.90
C TYR A 42 -9.52 19.40 13.25
N PHE A 43 -9.07 19.91 14.39
CA PHE A 43 -9.37 21.28 14.82
C PHE A 43 -8.83 22.33 13.82
N LYS A 44 -7.62 22.14 13.31
CA LYS A 44 -7.00 23.00 12.28
C LYS A 44 -7.87 23.12 11.03
N HIS A 45 -8.47 22.02 10.58
CA HIS A 45 -9.34 21.98 9.39
C HIS A 45 -10.81 22.34 9.69
N LYS A 46 -11.16 22.57 10.96
CA LYS A 46 -12.55 22.79 11.42
C LYS A 46 -13.47 21.62 11.06
N GLU A 47 -12.93 20.42 11.09
CA GLU A 47 -13.66 19.18 10.80
C GLU A 47 -13.99 18.43 12.10
N PRO A 48 -15.19 17.83 12.23
CA PRO A 48 -15.48 16.87 13.28
C PRO A 48 -14.47 15.72 13.27
N PHE A 49 -14.06 15.28 14.46
CA PHE A 49 -13.13 14.15 14.59
C PHE A 49 -13.70 12.90 13.92
N GLY A 50 -12.93 12.28 13.04
CA GLY A 50 -13.36 11.13 12.22
C GLY A 50 -13.99 11.47 10.88
N LEU A 51 -14.25 12.75 10.56
CA LEU A 51 -14.75 13.13 9.24
C LEU A 51 -13.67 12.95 8.15
N GLU A 52 -14.01 12.28 7.05
CA GLU A 52 -13.07 12.00 5.97
C GLU A 52 -13.02 13.14 4.93
N GLN A 53 -12.31 14.24 5.24
CA GLN A 53 -12.07 15.37 4.32
C GLN A 53 -10.59 15.84 4.32
N TYR A 54 -10.29 17.11 4.59
CA TYR A 54 -8.93 17.67 4.54
C TYR A 54 -8.04 17.14 5.68
N ALA A 55 -8.61 16.90 6.87
CA ALA A 55 -7.85 16.30 7.97
C ALA A 55 -7.35 14.90 7.61
N ARG A 56 -8.16 14.12 6.88
CA ARG A 56 -7.78 12.79 6.39
C ARG A 56 -6.57 12.86 5.46
N GLU A 57 -6.56 13.80 4.51
CA GLU A 57 -5.45 13.95 3.57
C GLU A 57 -4.15 14.30 4.30
N GLU A 58 -4.20 15.19 5.28
CA GLU A 58 -3.05 15.56 6.10
C GLU A 58 -2.55 14.37 6.95
N ILE A 59 -3.45 13.63 7.60
CA ILE A 59 -3.09 12.46 8.41
C ILE A 59 -2.44 11.36 7.56
N ILE A 60 -3.00 11.05 6.38
CA ILE A 60 -2.43 10.07 5.45
C ILE A 60 -1.04 10.53 4.96
N LYS A 61 -0.90 11.83 4.63
CA LYS A 61 0.39 12.40 4.22
C LYS A 61 1.44 12.32 5.33
N ILE A 62 1.09 12.66 6.57
CA ILE A 62 2.02 12.55 7.71
C ILE A 62 2.38 11.07 7.95
N SER A 63 1.41 10.16 7.87
CA SER A 63 1.66 8.73 8.01
C SER A 63 2.68 8.24 6.99
N THR A 64 2.51 8.65 5.73
CA THR A 64 3.45 8.28 4.65
C THR A 64 4.83 8.89 4.85
N GLN A 65 4.92 10.14 5.30
CA GLN A 65 6.19 10.76 5.70
C GLN A 65 6.90 10.04 6.85
N ARG A 66 6.14 9.36 7.72
CA ARG A 66 6.65 8.53 8.82
C ARG A 66 7.01 7.09 8.40
N GLY A 67 7.11 6.85 7.09
CA GLY A 67 7.56 5.60 6.49
C GLY A 67 6.46 4.54 6.31
N TRP A 68 5.20 4.89 6.55
CA TRP A 68 4.09 4.02 6.15
C TRP A 68 3.82 4.16 4.65
N ILE A 69 3.35 3.09 4.02
CA ILE A 69 3.04 3.06 2.61
C ILE A 69 1.57 2.65 2.50
N ARG A 70 0.79 3.47 1.82
CA ARG A 70 -0.64 3.22 1.62
C ARG A 70 -0.80 2.40 0.36
N VAL A 71 -1.37 1.21 0.48
CA VAL A 71 -1.74 0.40 -0.68
C VAL A 71 -3.25 0.29 -0.78
N ARG A 72 -3.79 0.50 -1.98
CA ARG A 72 -5.21 0.34 -2.27
C ARG A 72 -5.42 -0.29 -3.64
N GLU A 73 -6.19 -1.36 -3.67
CA GLU A 73 -6.71 -1.94 -4.90
C GLU A 73 -7.91 -1.11 -5.37
N TYR A 74 -7.83 -0.60 -6.60
CA TYR A 74 -8.98 -0.07 -7.33
C TYR A 74 -9.46 -1.18 -8.26
N THR A 75 -10.52 -1.86 -7.82
CA THR A 75 -11.03 -3.12 -8.41
C THR A 75 -11.00 -3.09 -9.93
N THR A 76 -10.35 -4.08 -10.55
CA THR A 76 -10.18 -4.28 -12.01
C THR A 76 -9.35 -3.24 -12.78
N LEU A 77 -8.78 -2.23 -12.13
CA LEU A 77 -8.01 -1.18 -12.81
C LEU A 77 -6.53 -1.23 -12.46
N TYR A 78 -6.18 -1.02 -11.20
CA TYR A 78 -4.79 -0.92 -10.74
C TYR A 78 -4.68 -0.98 -9.21
N TRP A 79 -3.44 -1.11 -8.75
CA TRP A 79 -3.05 -0.96 -7.35
C TRP A 79 -2.37 0.40 -7.15
N SER A 80 -2.97 1.25 -6.33
CA SER A 80 -2.37 2.52 -5.93
C SER A 80 -1.45 2.30 -4.73
N ILE A 81 -0.19 2.71 -4.86
CA ILE A 81 0.84 2.60 -3.82
C ILE A 81 1.37 4.01 -3.56
N GLN A 82 0.87 4.64 -2.50
CA GLN A 82 1.28 5.99 -2.10
C GLN A 82 2.38 5.94 -1.04
N ILE A 83 3.49 6.63 -1.32
CA ILE A 83 4.74 6.53 -0.57
C ILE A 83 5.42 7.89 -0.43
N TYR A 84 6.37 8.02 0.49
CA TYR A 84 7.21 9.21 0.64
C TYR A 84 8.70 8.84 0.48
N GLY A 85 9.21 8.93 -0.76
CA GLY A 85 10.56 8.56 -1.14
C GLY A 85 10.67 7.13 -1.66
N LEU A 86 10.47 6.94 -2.97
CA LEU A 86 10.41 5.63 -3.61
C LEU A 86 11.68 4.81 -3.37
N ASP A 87 12.85 5.40 -3.62
CA ASP A 87 14.13 4.69 -3.56
C ASP A 87 14.41 4.05 -2.19
N THR A 88 14.03 4.72 -1.11
CA THR A 88 14.20 4.21 0.26
C THR A 88 13.28 3.02 0.56
N HIS A 89 12.13 2.95 -0.11
CA HIS A 89 11.06 1.99 0.18
C HIS A 89 10.88 0.91 -0.90
N LYS A 90 11.71 0.90 -1.95
CA LYS A 90 11.65 -0.09 -3.04
C LYS A 90 11.62 -1.53 -2.54
N SER A 91 12.44 -1.87 -1.53
CA SER A 91 12.48 -3.23 -0.96
C SER A 91 11.19 -3.59 -0.22
N THR A 92 10.61 -2.67 0.56
CA THR A 92 9.31 -2.86 1.24
C THR A 92 8.19 -3.09 0.23
N ILE A 93 8.10 -2.25 -0.81
CA ILE A 93 7.08 -2.38 -1.85
C ILE A 93 7.26 -3.70 -2.59
N ARG A 94 8.50 -4.06 -2.95
CA ARG A 94 8.84 -5.34 -3.58
C ARG A 94 8.35 -6.51 -2.73
N ASN A 95 8.68 -6.53 -1.44
CA ASN A 95 8.26 -7.60 -0.53
C ASN A 95 6.74 -7.68 -0.40
N PHE A 96 6.04 -6.54 -0.42
CA PHE A 96 4.57 -6.53 -0.45
C PHE A 96 4.02 -7.11 -1.76
N VAL A 97 4.52 -6.68 -2.92
CA VAL A 97 4.09 -7.20 -4.24
C VAL A 97 4.31 -8.71 -4.32
N VAL A 98 5.48 -9.17 -3.84
CA VAL A 98 5.82 -10.59 -3.71
C VAL A 98 4.76 -11.34 -2.92
N TRP A 99 4.48 -10.85 -1.71
CA TRP A 99 3.51 -11.45 -0.81
C TRP A 99 2.10 -11.43 -1.40
N ALA A 100 1.68 -10.31 -2.01
CA ALA A 100 0.35 -10.16 -2.58
C ALA A 100 0.11 -11.10 -3.76
N ILE A 101 1.11 -11.28 -4.62
CA ILE A 101 1.06 -12.25 -5.71
C ILE A 101 1.00 -13.66 -5.14
N HIS A 102 1.90 -14.02 -4.22
CA HIS A 102 1.95 -15.36 -3.63
C HIS A 102 0.65 -15.76 -2.90
N ASN A 103 -0.07 -14.80 -2.32
CA ASN A 103 -1.37 -15.06 -1.68
C ASN A 103 -2.56 -14.97 -2.66
N GLY A 104 -2.31 -14.71 -3.95
CA GLY A 104 -3.34 -14.63 -4.98
C GLY A 104 -4.20 -13.36 -4.91
N PHE A 105 -3.74 -12.34 -4.18
CA PHE A 105 -4.40 -11.03 -4.10
C PHE A 105 -4.08 -10.17 -5.31
N MET A 106 -2.86 -10.25 -5.83
CA MET A 106 -2.38 -9.49 -6.99
C MET A 106 -1.95 -10.44 -8.12
N LEU A 107 -2.12 -10.03 -9.38
CA LEU A 107 -1.52 -10.71 -10.53
C LEU A 107 -0.20 -10.03 -10.95
N ASP A 108 0.67 -10.78 -11.63
CA ASP A 108 1.96 -10.25 -12.09
C ASP A 108 1.82 -9.22 -13.23
N ASP A 109 0.67 -9.18 -13.89
CA ASP A 109 0.30 -8.18 -14.90
C ASP A 109 -0.63 -7.09 -14.39
N ASP A 110 -1.00 -7.09 -13.11
CA ASP A 110 -1.74 -5.98 -12.51
C ASP A 110 -0.91 -4.69 -12.61
N LEU A 111 -1.56 -3.59 -12.97
CA LEU A 111 -0.94 -2.27 -13.03
C LEU A 111 -0.69 -1.75 -11.61
N LEU A 112 0.54 -1.32 -11.33
CA LEU A 112 0.89 -0.56 -10.13
C LEU A 112 0.96 0.93 -10.50
N GLU A 113 0.31 1.77 -9.71
CA GLU A 113 0.50 3.23 -9.73
C GLU A 113 1.26 3.63 -8.46
N LEU A 114 2.55 3.94 -8.62
CA LEU A 114 3.42 4.42 -7.56
C LEU A 114 3.26 5.94 -7.46
N ASP A 115 2.68 6.42 -6.37
CA ASP A 115 2.51 7.85 -6.07
C ASP A 115 3.56 8.29 -5.04
N ASP A 116 4.73 8.71 -5.52
CA ASP A 116 5.79 9.25 -4.66
C ASP A 116 5.54 10.72 -4.34
N LEU A 117 5.16 10.98 -3.09
CA LEU A 117 4.92 12.31 -2.56
C LEU A 117 6.17 13.21 -2.52
N LYS A 118 7.38 12.68 -2.74
CA LYS A 118 8.62 13.47 -2.91
C LYS A 118 8.96 13.81 -4.36
N SER A 119 8.54 12.98 -5.32
CA SER A 119 9.05 13.05 -6.68
C SER A 119 7.90 13.07 -7.69
N THR A 120 7.65 11.95 -8.35
CA THR A 120 6.71 11.82 -9.46
C THR A 120 5.85 10.58 -9.31
N LYS A 121 4.82 10.51 -10.14
CA LYS A 121 4.02 9.29 -10.30
C LYS A 121 4.62 8.41 -11.38
N GLU A 122 4.69 7.12 -11.11
CA GLU A 122 5.10 6.09 -12.08
C GLU A 122 4.02 5.03 -12.17
N SER A 123 3.80 4.50 -13.38
CA SER A 123 2.84 3.41 -13.60
C SER A 123 3.51 2.29 -14.37
N MET A 124 3.48 1.08 -13.83
CA MET A 124 4.08 -0.09 -14.47
C MET A 124 3.41 -1.38 -13.99
N PRO A 125 3.40 -2.47 -14.80
CA PRO A 125 2.95 -3.77 -14.35
C PRO A 125 3.78 -4.30 -13.17
N ALA A 126 3.17 -5.06 -12.27
CA ALA A 126 3.85 -5.64 -11.10
C ALA A 126 5.12 -6.43 -11.48
N ARG A 127 5.09 -7.21 -12.56
CA ARG A 127 6.26 -7.93 -13.09
C ARG A 127 7.43 -7.01 -13.47
N GLU A 128 7.13 -5.83 -14.02
CA GLU A 128 8.15 -4.89 -14.45
C GLU A 128 8.81 -4.25 -13.24
N PHE A 129 7.99 -3.85 -12.26
CA PHE A 129 8.48 -3.39 -10.97
C PHE A 129 9.40 -4.40 -10.30
N LEU A 130 9.01 -5.68 -10.26
CA LEU A 130 9.82 -6.75 -9.68
C LEU A 130 11.15 -6.97 -10.44
N ASN A 131 11.15 -6.92 -11.78
CA ASN A 131 12.38 -7.06 -12.56
C ASN A 131 13.35 -5.89 -12.30
N ASN A 132 12.82 -4.66 -12.20
CA ASN A 132 13.62 -3.47 -11.95
C ASN A 132 14.18 -3.41 -10.52
N ALA A 133 13.56 -4.12 -9.57
CA ALA A 133 13.95 -4.16 -8.16
C ALA A 133 15.06 -5.19 -7.84
N ASN A 134 15.79 -5.74 -8.84
CA ASN A 134 16.84 -6.75 -8.69
C ASN A 134 16.41 -7.95 -7.83
N VAL A 135 15.25 -8.53 -8.14
CA VAL A 135 14.76 -9.75 -7.47
C VAL A 135 15.66 -10.94 -7.83
N ASP A 136 16.02 -11.77 -6.85
CA ASP A 136 16.83 -12.99 -7.07
C ASP A 136 16.09 -13.93 -8.03
N GLN A 137 16.81 -14.51 -8.99
CA GLN A 137 16.28 -15.39 -10.04
C GLN A 137 15.49 -16.59 -9.46
N LYS A 138 15.80 -17.00 -8.23
CA LYS A 138 15.10 -18.07 -7.50
C LYS A 138 13.66 -17.68 -7.14
N ASP A 139 13.45 -16.44 -6.70
CA ASP A 139 12.12 -15.92 -6.40
C ASP A 139 11.30 -15.85 -7.71
N ILE A 140 11.92 -15.37 -8.80
CA ILE A 140 11.34 -15.35 -10.18
C ILE A 140 10.86 -16.75 -10.64
N THR A 141 11.62 -17.79 -10.31
CA THR A 141 11.30 -19.17 -10.72
C THR A 141 10.11 -19.72 -9.94
N PHE A 142 10.01 -19.40 -8.64
CA PHE A 142 8.83 -19.72 -7.83
C PHE A 142 7.56 -19.03 -8.38
N TYR A 143 7.65 -17.76 -8.80
CA TYR A 143 6.51 -17.06 -9.42
C TYR A 143 5.97 -17.74 -10.67
N LYS A 144 6.85 -18.23 -11.56
CA LYS A 144 6.41 -18.89 -12.79
C LYS A 144 5.59 -20.15 -12.51
N SER A 145 6.01 -20.94 -11.54
CA SER A 145 5.30 -22.14 -11.10
C SER A 145 3.96 -21.81 -10.42
N PHE A 146 3.95 -20.79 -9.55
CA PHE A 146 2.74 -20.33 -8.87
C PHE A 146 1.70 -19.74 -9.84
N ARG A 147 2.13 -19.02 -10.88
CA ARG A 147 1.26 -18.46 -11.93
C ARG A 147 0.43 -19.53 -12.64
N SER A 148 1.05 -20.68 -12.95
CA SER A 148 0.35 -21.82 -13.57
C SER A 148 -0.73 -22.36 -12.65
N TYR A 149 -0.44 -22.44 -11.35
CA TYR A 149 -1.38 -22.90 -10.34
C TYR A 149 -2.59 -21.95 -10.15
N VAL A 150 -2.37 -20.64 -9.98
CA VAL A 150 -3.47 -19.67 -9.79
C VAL A 150 -4.36 -19.55 -11.03
N LYS A 151 -3.79 -19.54 -12.24
CA LYS A 151 -4.56 -19.52 -13.48
C LYS A 151 -5.49 -20.73 -13.62
N ASN A 152 -5.08 -21.90 -13.11
CA ASN A 152 -5.90 -23.10 -13.13
C ASN A 152 -7.02 -23.08 -12.08
N LYS A 153 -6.79 -22.45 -10.91
CA LYS A 153 -7.81 -22.35 -9.86
C LYS A 153 -8.94 -21.35 -10.13
N ARG A 154 -8.70 -20.29 -10.92
CA ARG A 154 -9.74 -19.28 -11.27
C ARG A 154 -10.61 -19.67 -12.47
N LYS A 155 -10.32 -20.80 -13.14
CA LYS A 155 -11.11 -21.35 -14.26
C LYS A 155 -12.14 -22.42 -13.84
N LEU A 156 -12.17 -22.75 -12.56
CA LEU A 156 -13.13 -23.66 -11.90
C LEU A 156 -14.05 -22.83 -11.01
#